data_AF-A0A7X7PLV0-F1
#
_entry.id   AF-A0A7X7PLV0-F1
#
_cell.length_a   1.000
_cell.length_b   1.000
_cell.length_c   1.000
_cell.angle_alpha   90.00
_cell.angle_beta   90.00
_cell.angle_gamma   90.00
#
_symmetry.space_group_name_H-M   'P 1'
#
loop_
_entity.id
_entity.type
_entity.pdbx_description
1 polymer ?
#
loop_
_entity_poly.entity_id
_entity_poly.type
_entity_poly.pdbx_seq_one_letter_code
_entity_poly.pdbx_strand_id
1 'polypeptide(L)'
;MSEPREKDADTALTELLAAVADGRVAVDRAVRQLAELGLNAVGDYARLDLGRQRRRLIPEIVYGPGKTIEQLVEIVRAFVRGSGWVLCSRVSAEQAAAVRTAVGERVSYDERSGVLIARGAQHELPAPRGVAGVLAAGTADVPVAEEAVAVMREMGVCVHTAYDVGVAGLHRLGAPLETMRLAGVSVLVVAAGMEGALPSVVAGLVDVPVIGLPTSTGYGYGGGGHAALLGMLQSCALGLTVVNIDNGVSAGATAALIARATGGAECRG
;
A
#
# COMPACT_ATOMS: atom_id res chain seq x y z
N MET A 1 3.18 -16.77 -37.44
CA MET A 1 2.83 -17.71 -36.35
C MET A 1 2.14 -16.89 -35.28
N SER A 2 0.82 -17.05 -35.17
CA SER A 2 -0.02 -16.31 -34.23
C SER A 2 0.23 -16.81 -32.80
N GLU A 3 0.67 -15.94 -31.93
CA GLU A 3 0.76 -16.18 -30.48
C GLU A 3 -0.62 -16.58 -29.92
N PRO A 4 -0.68 -17.52 -28.96
CA PRO A 4 -1.94 -17.90 -28.35
C PRO A 4 -2.49 -16.71 -27.56
N ARG A 5 -3.67 -16.21 -27.97
CA ARG A 5 -4.39 -15.19 -27.20
C ARG A 5 -4.81 -15.81 -25.87
N GLU A 6 -4.24 -15.29 -24.79
CA GLU A 6 -4.64 -15.57 -23.42
C GLU A 6 -6.17 -15.37 -23.32
N LYS A 7 -6.91 -16.41 -22.90
CA LYS A 7 -8.37 -16.33 -22.78
C LYS A 7 -8.72 -15.30 -21.71
N ASP A 8 -9.63 -14.39 -22.05
CA ASP A 8 -10.18 -13.41 -21.11
C ASP A 8 -10.79 -14.12 -19.89
N ALA A 9 -10.44 -13.66 -18.68
CA ALA A 9 -10.79 -14.33 -17.42
C ALA A 9 -12.30 -14.44 -17.23
N ASP A 10 -13.06 -13.48 -17.77
CA ASP A 10 -14.54 -13.48 -17.72
C ASP A 10 -15.15 -14.56 -18.63
N THR A 11 -14.49 -14.87 -19.74
CA THR A 11 -14.89 -15.98 -20.62
C THR A 11 -14.60 -17.32 -19.95
N ALA A 12 -13.42 -17.46 -19.33
CA ALA A 12 -13.04 -18.68 -18.62
C ALA A 12 -13.92 -18.96 -17.39
N LEU A 13 -14.31 -17.91 -16.64
CA LEU A 13 -15.24 -18.02 -15.52
C LEU A 13 -16.63 -18.43 -15.99
N THR A 14 -17.14 -17.80 -17.05
CA THR A 14 -18.46 -18.13 -17.62
C THR A 14 -18.50 -19.57 -18.13
N GLU A 15 -17.43 -20.02 -18.81
CA GLU A 15 -17.28 -21.41 -19.25
C GLU A 15 -17.25 -22.39 -18.08
N LEU A 16 -16.57 -22.06 -16.98
CA LEU A 16 -16.50 -22.89 -15.78
C LEU A 16 -17.86 -22.98 -15.07
N LEU A 17 -18.57 -21.85 -14.91
CA LEU A 17 -19.90 -21.81 -14.30
C LEU A 17 -20.92 -22.58 -15.14
N ALA A 18 -20.88 -22.45 -16.47
CA ALA A 18 -21.71 -23.23 -17.38
C ALA A 18 -21.38 -24.73 -17.28
N ALA A 19 -20.10 -25.10 -17.16
CA ALA A 19 -19.69 -26.50 -16.98
C ALA A 19 -20.15 -27.11 -15.65
N VAL A 20 -20.27 -26.30 -14.59
CA VAL A 20 -20.88 -26.74 -13.33
C VAL A 20 -22.40 -26.88 -13.48
N ALA A 21 -23.07 -25.90 -14.10
CA ALA A 21 -24.52 -25.93 -14.33
C ALA A 21 -24.95 -27.13 -15.18
N ASP A 22 -24.15 -27.49 -16.18
CA ASP A 22 -24.36 -28.66 -17.04
C ASP A 22 -23.94 -30.00 -16.40
N GLY A 23 -23.43 -29.99 -15.16
CA GLY A 23 -22.94 -31.18 -14.46
C GLY A 23 -21.63 -31.77 -15.02
N ARG A 24 -20.96 -31.07 -15.95
CA ARG A 24 -19.68 -31.48 -16.56
C ARG A 24 -18.50 -31.34 -15.61
N VAL A 25 -18.61 -30.48 -14.60
CA VAL A 25 -17.60 -30.27 -13.55
C VAL A 25 -18.27 -30.32 -12.18
N ALA A 26 -17.80 -31.21 -11.31
CA ALA A 26 -18.24 -31.26 -9.91
C ALA A 26 -17.87 -29.96 -9.19
N VAL A 27 -18.73 -29.48 -8.29
CA VAL A 27 -18.56 -28.21 -7.56
C VAL A 27 -17.19 -28.14 -6.89
N ASP A 28 -16.73 -29.19 -6.20
CA ASP A 28 -15.42 -29.21 -5.53
C ASP A 28 -14.23 -29.07 -6.50
N ARG A 29 -14.38 -29.57 -7.72
CA ARG A 29 -13.37 -29.43 -8.78
C ARG A 29 -13.40 -28.02 -9.36
N ALA A 30 -14.59 -27.44 -9.54
CA ALA A 30 -14.73 -26.06 -9.98
C ALA A 30 -14.17 -25.07 -8.95
N VAL A 31 -14.36 -25.30 -7.65
CA VAL A 31 -13.77 -24.46 -6.58
C VAL A 31 -12.24 -24.44 -6.67
N ARG A 32 -11.60 -25.58 -6.94
CA ARG A 32 -10.15 -25.65 -7.16
C ARG A 32 -9.72 -24.90 -8.43
N GLN A 33 -10.42 -25.10 -9.53
CA GLN A 33 -10.14 -24.40 -10.80
C GLN A 33 -10.38 -22.89 -10.69
N LEU A 34 -11.37 -22.46 -9.90
CA LEU A 34 -11.66 -21.06 -9.63
C LEU A 34 -10.52 -20.38 -8.85
N ALA A 35 -9.92 -21.10 -7.89
CA ALA A 35 -8.75 -20.63 -7.17
C ALA A 35 -7.53 -20.50 -8.09
N GLU A 36 -7.39 -21.37 -9.09
CA GLU A 36 -6.33 -21.33 -10.10
C GLU A 36 -6.56 -20.22 -11.14
N LEU A 37 -7.80 -19.94 -11.53
CA LEU A 37 -8.15 -18.86 -12.47
C LEU A 37 -7.78 -17.46 -11.96
N GLY A 38 -7.62 -17.29 -10.64
CA GLY A 38 -7.13 -16.05 -10.04
C GLY A 38 -5.61 -16.00 -9.89
N LEU A 39 -4.89 -17.11 -10.07
CA LEU A 39 -3.46 -17.26 -9.76
C LEU A 39 -2.65 -17.51 -11.04
N ASN A 40 -2.04 -16.46 -11.60
CA ASN A 40 -1.09 -16.62 -12.69
C ASN A 40 0.32 -16.89 -12.13
N ALA A 41 0.94 -17.99 -12.53
CA ALA A 41 2.33 -18.25 -12.17
C ALA A 41 3.28 -17.43 -13.08
N VAL A 42 4.24 -16.74 -12.48
CA VAL A 42 5.38 -16.12 -13.17
C VAL A 42 6.64 -16.84 -12.71
N GLY A 43 7.17 -17.70 -13.59
CA GLY A 43 8.24 -18.63 -13.26
C GLY A 43 7.91 -19.52 -12.06
N ASP A 44 8.95 -20.01 -11.37
CA ASP A 44 8.82 -20.84 -10.17
C ASP A 44 8.71 -20.03 -8.86
N TYR A 45 8.73 -18.70 -8.96
CA TYR A 45 9.01 -17.83 -7.81
C TYR A 45 7.86 -16.86 -7.48
N ALA A 46 6.81 -16.76 -8.30
CA ALA A 46 5.65 -15.93 -7.98
C ALA A 46 4.32 -16.57 -8.47
N ARG A 47 3.31 -16.54 -7.61
CA ARG A 47 1.90 -16.80 -7.97
C ARG A 47 1.13 -15.50 -7.78
N LEU A 48 0.65 -14.92 -8.88
CA LEU A 48 0.04 -13.60 -8.93
C LEU A 48 -1.48 -13.70 -8.77
N ASP A 49 -2.05 -13.04 -7.77
CA ASP A 49 -3.51 -12.94 -7.60
C ASP A 49 -4.10 -11.81 -8.46
N LEU A 50 -4.26 -12.07 -9.76
CA LEU A 50 -4.81 -11.06 -10.69
C LEU A 50 -6.28 -10.72 -10.41
N GLY A 51 -6.96 -11.52 -9.58
CA GLY A 51 -8.34 -11.29 -9.16
C GLY A 51 -8.49 -10.40 -7.92
N ARG A 52 -7.38 -10.03 -7.24
CA ARG A 52 -7.46 -9.31 -5.95
C ARG A 52 -8.12 -7.94 -6.07
N GLN A 53 -7.88 -7.20 -7.16
CA GLN A 53 -8.51 -5.90 -7.40
C GLN A 53 -10.04 -5.99 -7.42
N ARG A 54 -10.59 -7.06 -8.00
CA ARG A 54 -12.05 -7.27 -8.07
C ARG A 54 -12.65 -7.59 -6.69
N ARG A 55 -11.84 -8.03 -5.73
CA ARG A 55 -12.27 -8.38 -4.36
C ARG A 55 -11.89 -7.32 -3.31
N ARG A 56 -10.85 -6.54 -3.56
CA ARG A 56 -10.28 -5.55 -2.63
C ARG A 56 -9.79 -4.33 -3.41
N LEU A 57 -10.14 -3.13 -2.95
CA LEU A 57 -9.67 -1.85 -3.49
C LEU A 57 -8.15 -1.62 -3.31
N ILE A 58 -7.42 -2.57 -2.75
CA ILE A 58 -6.00 -2.46 -2.42
C ILE A 58 -5.18 -2.84 -3.66
N PRO A 59 -4.20 -2.02 -4.09
CA PRO A 59 -3.27 -2.39 -5.17
C PRO A 59 -2.54 -3.68 -4.85
N GLU A 60 -2.09 -4.37 -5.90
CA GLU A 60 -1.10 -5.41 -5.68
C GLU A 60 0.26 -4.83 -5.38
N ILE A 61 0.87 -5.39 -4.32
CA ILE A 61 2.11 -4.91 -3.76
C ILE A 61 3.20 -5.95 -3.99
N VAL A 62 4.25 -5.56 -4.69
CA VAL A 62 5.46 -6.36 -4.87
C VAL A 62 6.56 -5.82 -3.97
N TYR A 63 6.98 -6.63 -3.00
CA TYR A 63 8.13 -6.28 -2.16
C TYR A 63 9.43 -6.40 -2.97
N GLY A 64 10.13 -5.29 -3.19
CA GLY A 64 11.36 -5.22 -4.00
C GLY A 64 12.59 -5.90 -3.37
N PRO A 65 12.88 -5.74 -2.06
CA PRO A 65 14.09 -6.29 -1.47
C PRO A 65 14.18 -7.81 -1.59
N GLY A 66 15.39 -8.28 -1.91
CA GLY A 66 15.68 -9.70 -2.10
C GLY A 66 15.33 -10.26 -3.49
N LYS A 67 14.71 -9.47 -4.38
CA LYS A 67 14.46 -9.86 -5.78
C LYS A 67 15.59 -9.42 -6.70
N THR A 68 15.95 -10.25 -7.67
CA THR A 68 16.81 -9.80 -8.77
C THR A 68 16.07 -8.83 -9.68
N ILE A 69 16.82 -8.09 -10.50
CA ILE A 69 16.25 -7.15 -11.46
C ILE A 69 15.34 -7.88 -12.45
N GLU A 70 15.79 -9.03 -12.95
CA GLU A 70 15.06 -9.85 -13.93
C GLU A 70 13.73 -10.32 -13.33
N GLN A 71 13.75 -10.85 -12.10
CA GLN A 71 12.55 -11.29 -11.39
C GLN A 71 11.56 -10.14 -11.19
N LEU A 72 12.04 -8.97 -10.78
CA LEU A 72 11.17 -7.81 -10.57
C LEU A 72 10.53 -7.35 -11.89
N VAL A 73 11.33 -7.26 -12.97
CA VAL A 73 10.85 -6.86 -14.30
C VAL A 73 9.78 -7.83 -14.82
N GLU A 74 10.00 -9.14 -14.68
CA GLU A 74 9.03 -10.17 -15.10
C GLU A 74 7.72 -10.06 -14.33
N ILE A 75 7.79 -9.91 -12.99
CA ILE A 75 6.61 -9.73 -12.14
C ILE A 75 5.83 -8.46 -12.54
N VAL A 76 6.53 -7.33 -12.71
CA VAL A 76 5.87 -6.06 -13.07
C VAL A 76 5.21 -6.18 -14.44
N ARG A 77 5.88 -6.75 -15.44
CA ARG A 77 5.29 -6.97 -16.77
C ARG A 77 4.06 -7.85 -16.73
N ALA A 78 4.06 -8.88 -15.88
CA ALA A 78 2.92 -9.76 -15.74
C ALA A 78 1.71 -9.05 -15.14
N PHE A 79 1.90 -8.26 -14.08
CA PHE A 79 0.81 -7.46 -13.51
C PHE A 79 0.30 -6.36 -14.45
N VAL A 80 1.20 -5.63 -15.12
CA VAL A 80 0.80 -4.57 -16.05
C VAL A 80 0.00 -5.14 -17.23
N ARG A 81 0.31 -6.35 -17.71
CA ARG A 81 -0.47 -7.04 -18.75
C ARG A 81 -1.77 -7.65 -18.22
N GLY A 82 -1.75 -8.19 -17.01
CA GLY A 82 -2.87 -8.89 -16.40
C GLY A 82 -3.88 -7.97 -15.70
N SER A 83 -3.49 -7.39 -14.56
CA SER A 83 -4.33 -6.49 -13.75
C SER A 83 -4.31 -5.04 -14.21
N GLY A 84 -3.39 -4.68 -15.11
CA GLY A 84 -3.25 -3.33 -15.63
C GLY A 84 -2.44 -2.38 -14.75
N TRP A 85 -1.99 -2.79 -13.57
CA TRP A 85 -1.17 -1.96 -12.68
C TRP A 85 -0.54 -2.75 -11.53
N VAL A 86 0.54 -2.20 -10.97
CA VAL A 86 1.23 -2.73 -9.79
C VAL A 86 1.99 -1.64 -9.04
N LEU A 87 2.02 -1.76 -7.71
CA LEU A 87 2.90 -0.98 -6.85
C LEU A 87 4.02 -1.89 -6.34
N CYS A 88 5.25 -1.41 -6.42
CA CYS A 88 6.41 -2.09 -5.86
C CYS A 88 6.99 -1.26 -4.72
N SER A 89 7.21 -1.89 -3.57
CA SER A 89 7.67 -1.26 -2.33
C SER A 89 9.18 -1.51 -2.15
N ARG A 90 9.90 -0.48 -1.68
CA ARG A 90 11.34 -0.50 -1.37
C ARG A 90 12.23 -1.01 -2.51
N VAL A 91 11.98 -0.50 -3.71
CA VAL A 91 12.73 -0.78 -4.93
C VAL A 91 13.97 0.12 -4.99
N SER A 92 15.11 -0.43 -5.39
CA SER A 92 16.33 0.34 -5.62
C SER A 92 16.24 1.18 -6.90
N ALA A 93 17.05 2.24 -7.02
CA ALA A 93 17.10 3.06 -8.23
C ALA A 93 17.47 2.24 -9.49
N GLU A 94 18.36 1.25 -9.32
CA GLU A 94 18.77 0.32 -10.39
C GLU A 94 17.61 -0.56 -10.85
N GLN A 95 16.91 -1.19 -9.90
CA GLN A 95 15.70 -1.97 -10.17
C GLN A 95 14.64 -1.10 -10.87
N ALA A 96 14.43 0.13 -10.41
CA ALA A 96 13.46 1.05 -10.99
C ALA A 96 13.81 1.45 -12.43
N ALA A 97 15.09 1.70 -12.72
CA ALA A 97 15.57 2.01 -14.07
C ALA A 97 15.36 0.84 -15.04
N ALA A 98 15.63 -0.39 -14.58
CA ALA A 98 15.41 -1.59 -15.37
C ALA A 98 13.92 -1.82 -15.67
N VAL A 99 13.05 -1.66 -14.67
CA VAL A 99 11.59 -1.75 -14.85
C VAL A 99 11.08 -0.70 -15.83
N ARG A 100 11.54 0.55 -15.72
CA ARG A 100 11.15 1.62 -16.64
C ARG A 100 11.54 1.30 -18.08
N THR A 101 12.77 0.83 -18.30
CA THR A 101 13.26 0.41 -19.62
C THR A 101 12.41 -0.74 -20.19
N ALA A 102 12.03 -1.68 -19.32
CA ALA A 102 11.35 -2.90 -19.72
C ALA A 102 9.83 -2.76 -19.94
N VAL A 103 9.18 -1.80 -19.29
CA VAL A 103 7.71 -1.66 -19.22
C VAL A 103 7.21 -0.40 -19.94
N GLY A 104 8.01 0.66 -20.01
CA GLY A 104 7.71 1.89 -20.75
C GLY A 104 7.44 3.12 -19.86
N GLU A 105 6.83 4.14 -20.47
CA GLU A 105 6.78 5.51 -19.92
C GLU A 105 5.81 5.69 -18.75
N ARG A 106 4.83 4.79 -18.55
CA ARG A 106 3.86 4.85 -17.44
C ARG A 106 4.39 4.21 -16.15
N VAL A 107 5.69 4.36 -15.90
CA VAL A 107 6.38 3.92 -14.70
C VAL A 107 6.88 5.15 -13.94
N SER A 108 6.34 5.38 -12.75
CA SER A 108 6.84 6.40 -11.83
C SER A 108 7.64 5.74 -10.71
N TYR A 109 8.73 6.37 -10.30
CA TYR A 109 9.54 5.95 -9.17
C TYR A 109 9.78 7.15 -8.28
N ASP A 110 9.50 6.98 -6.99
CA ASP A 110 9.80 7.94 -5.95
C ASP A 110 11.05 7.47 -5.19
N GLU A 111 12.17 8.16 -5.41
CA GLU A 111 13.46 7.81 -4.83
C GLU A 111 13.44 7.90 -3.30
N ARG A 112 12.62 8.80 -2.73
CA ARG A 112 12.55 9.05 -1.29
C ARG A 112 11.94 7.87 -0.54
N SER A 113 10.86 7.29 -1.06
CA SER A 113 10.15 6.14 -0.47
C SER A 113 10.62 4.80 -1.02
N GLY A 114 11.32 4.80 -2.16
CA GLY A 114 11.62 3.59 -2.91
C GLY A 114 10.38 2.96 -3.54
N VAL A 115 9.26 3.69 -3.66
CA VAL A 115 8.04 3.17 -4.28
C VAL A 115 8.10 3.34 -5.79
N LEU A 116 7.89 2.25 -6.52
CA LEU A 116 7.68 2.24 -7.96
C LEU A 116 6.22 1.91 -8.26
N ILE A 117 5.61 2.64 -9.18
CA ILE A 117 4.25 2.39 -9.65
C ILE A 117 4.31 2.23 -11.16
N ALA A 118 3.84 1.09 -11.66
CA ALA A 118 3.75 0.81 -13.08
C ALA A 118 2.29 0.61 -13.48
N ARG A 119 1.85 1.31 -14.52
CA ARG A 119 0.45 1.31 -14.98
C ARG A 119 0.38 0.97 -16.47
N GLY A 120 -0.58 0.12 -16.83
CA GLY A 120 -0.96 -0.19 -18.20
C GLY A 120 -1.74 0.96 -18.85
N ALA A 121 -1.86 0.91 -20.18
CA ALA A 121 -2.44 1.99 -20.98
C ALA A 121 -3.89 2.36 -20.60
N GLN A 122 -4.66 1.40 -20.10
CA GLN A 122 -6.07 1.58 -19.76
C GLN A 122 -6.32 1.77 -18.26
N HIS A 123 -5.26 1.81 -17.44
CA HIS A 123 -5.45 1.94 -16.01
C HIS A 123 -5.79 3.38 -15.63
N GLU A 124 -6.90 3.52 -14.91
CA GLU A 124 -7.38 4.75 -14.29
C GLU A 124 -7.42 4.56 -12.77
N LEU A 125 -7.06 5.61 -12.04
CA LEU A 125 -7.14 5.61 -10.58
C LEU A 125 -8.60 5.55 -10.13
N PRO A 126 -8.88 4.96 -8.95
CA PRO A 126 -10.19 5.03 -8.34
C PRO A 126 -10.64 6.48 -8.16
N ALA A 127 -11.95 6.72 -8.28
CA ALA A 127 -12.53 8.03 -8.02
C ALA A 127 -12.08 8.57 -6.63
N PRO A 128 -11.65 9.85 -6.55
CA PRO A 128 -11.23 10.47 -5.30
C PRO A 128 -12.30 10.32 -4.22
N ARG A 129 -11.90 9.80 -3.05
CA ARG A 129 -12.81 9.60 -1.92
C ARG A 129 -12.07 9.55 -0.60
N GLY A 130 -12.54 10.33 0.36
CA GLY A 130 -12.00 10.36 1.71
C GLY A 130 -10.68 11.10 1.85
N VAL A 131 -10.39 11.48 3.09
CA VAL A 131 -9.22 12.29 3.44
C VAL A 131 -8.48 11.61 4.60
N ALA A 132 -7.17 11.41 4.42
CA ALA A 132 -6.28 10.84 5.42
C ALA A 132 -5.10 11.79 5.69
N GLY A 133 -4.49 11.69 6.87
CA GLY A 133 -3.29 12.44 7.22
C GLY A 133 -2.11 11.52 7.49
N VAL A 134 -0.91 11.98 7.18
CA VAL A 134 0.35 11.27 7.48
C VAL A 134 1.31 12.20 8.19
N LEU A 135 1.79 11.75 9.35
CA LEU A 135 2.80 12.44 10.15
C LEU A 135 4.08 11.61 10.18
N ALA A 136 5.24 12.26 10.11
CA ALA A 136 6.53 11.63 10.38
C ALA A 136 7.26 12.38 11.50
N ALA A 137 7.74 11.64 12.50
CA ALA A 137 8.39 12.23 13.67
C ALA A 137 9.71 12.91 13.30
N GLY A 138 10.57 12.24 12.52
CA GLY A 138 11.79 12.83 12.00
C GLY A 138 11.94 12.65 10.49
N THR A 139 12.91 13.35 9.90
CA THR A 139 13.25 13.23 8.47
C THR A 139 13.59 11.79 8.05
N ALA A 140 14.20 11.02 8.95
CA ALA A 140 14.56 9.62 8.71
C ALA A 140 13.34 8.69 8.61
N ASP A 141 12.19 9.09 9.16
CA ASP A 141 10.95 8.30 9.12
C ASP A 141 10.15 8.55 7.82
N VAL A 142 10.51 9.59 7.07
CA VAL A 142 9.73 10.03 5.92
C VAL A 142 9.69 9.02 4.77
N PRO A 143 10.76 8.28 4.43
CA PRO A 143 10.68 7.22 3.42
C PRO A 143 9.54 6.22 3.68
N VAL A 144 9.39 5.79 4.94
CA VAL A 144 8.35 4.84 5.36
C VAL A 144 6.96 5.52 5.37
N ALA A 145 6.89 6.78 5.77
CA ALA A 145 5.66 7.55 5.73
C ALA A 145 5.16 7.77 4.29
N GLU A 146 6.04 8.11 3.36
CA GLU A 146 5.73 8.32 1.94
C GLU A 146 5.32 7.02 1.24
N GLU A 147 5.83 5.86 1.70
CA GLU A 147 5.32 4.56 1.24
C GLU A 147 3.81 4.40 1.56
N ALA A 148 3.38 4.80 2.76
CA ALA A 148 1.96 4.81 3.12
C ALA A 148 1.16 5.82 2.27
N VAL A 149 1.72 7.01 2.03
CA VAL A 149 1.11 8.03 1.16
C VAL A 149 0.90 7.49 -0.25
N ALA A 150 1.89 6.82 -0.83
CA ALA A 150 1.81 6.25 -2.17
C ALA A 150 0.66 5.24 -2.28
N VAL A 151 0.53 4.34 -1.29
CA VAL A 151 -0.59 3.38 -1.27
C VAL A 151 -1.95 4.08 -1.15
N MET A 152 -2.07 5.09 -0.28
CA MET A 152 -3.32 5.84 -0.13
C MET A 152 -3.74 6.56 -1.43
N ARG A 153 -2.78 7.21 -2.10
CA ARG A 153 -3.02 7.90 -3.37
C ARG A 153 -3.42 6.92 -4.48
N GLU A 154 -2.78 5.76 -4.55
CA GLU A 154 -3.16 4.68 -5.47
C GLU A 154 -4.57 4.14 -5.22
N MET A 155 -5.07 4.27 -4.00
CA MET A 155 -6.44 3.91 -3.63
C MET A 155 -7.42 5.08 -3.79
N GLY A 156 -7.00 6.22 -4.37
CA GLY A 156 -7.83 7.39 -4.61
C GLY A 156 -8.17 8.18 -3.35
N VAL A 157 -7.31 8.17 -2.33
CA VAL A 157 -7.49 8.94 -1.09
C VAL A 157 -6.71 10.24 -1.15
N CYS A 158 -7.33 11.33 -0.69
CA CYS A 158 -6.68 12.63 -0.53
C CYS A 158 -5.80 12.59 0.72
N VAL A 159 -4.52 12.95 0.61
CA VAL A 159 -3.56 12.78 1.72
C VAL A 159 -2.93 14.12 2.09
N HIS A 160 -3.10 14.53 3.35
CA HIS A 160 -2.37 15.64 3.96
C HIS A 160 -1.14 15.11 4.67
N THR A 161 -0.01 15.81 4.57
CA THR A 161 1.24 15.35 5.18
C THR A 161 1.87 16.44 6.03
N ALA A 162 2.53 16.04 7.12
CA ALA A 162 3.45 16.90 7.84
C ALA A 162 4.62 16.08 8.40
N TYR A 163 5.83 16.58 8.20
CA TYR A 163 7.05 15.86 8.53
C TYR A 163 7.89 16.64 9.53
N ASP A 164 8.77 15.93 10.23
CA ASP A 164 9.65 16.48 11.27
C ASP A 164 8.87 17.09 12.47
N VAL A 165 7.77 16.44 12.84
CA VAL A 165 6.88 16.85 13.94
C VAL A 165 7.06 16.01 15.21
N GLY A 166 8.28 15.51 15.43
CA GLY A 166 8.62 14.62 16.53
C GLY A 166 8.51 15.24 17.92
N VAL A 167 8.53 14.37 18.94
CA VAL A 167 8.30 14.74 20.35
C VAL A 167 9.34 15.72 20.91
N ALA A 168 10.57 15.71 20.40
CA ALA A 168 11.63 16.67 20.78
C ALA A 168 11.24 18.13 20.46
N GLY A 169 10.31 18.34 19.53
CA GLY A 169 9.78 19.64 19.15
C GLY A 169 8.26 19.64 19.12
N LEU A 170 7.60 19.15 20.18
CA LEU A 170 6.15 18.95 20.22
C LEU A 170 5.31 20.18 19.84
N HIS A 171 5.84 21.39 20.05
CA HIS A 171 5.22 22.65 19.61
C HIS A 171 4.99 22.73 18.09
N ARG A 172 5.74 21.97 17.28
CA ARG A 172 5.57 21.88 15.82
C ARG A 172 4.34 21.09 15.37
N LEU A 173 3.72 20.33 16.28
CA LEU A 173 2.60 19.44 15.96
C LEU A 173 1.24 20.16 15.86
N GLY A 174 1.06 21.27 16.59
CA GLY A 174 -0.25 21.93 16.72
C GLY A 174 -0.84 22.42 15.38
N ALA A 175 -0.06 23.18 14.60
CA ALA A 175 -0.54 23.72 13.32
C ALA A 175 -0.83 22.64 12.26
N PRO A 176 0.00 21.58 12.10
CA PRO A 176 -0.36 20.42 11.27
C PRO A 176 -1.65 19.72 11.65
N LEU A 177 -1.87 19.45 12.94
CA LEU A 177 -3.10 18.79 13.40
C LEU A 177 -4.34 19.64 13.13
N GLU A 178 -4.25 20.95 13.35
CA GLU A 178 -5.36 21.86 13.04
C GLU A 178 -5.66 21.90 11.54
N THR A 179 -4.63 21.97 10.69
CA THR A 179 -4.80 21.87 9.23
C THR A 179 -5.50 20.57 8.83
N MET A 180 -5.08 19.43 9.39
CA MET A 180 -5.68 18.13 9.10
C MET A 180 -7.14 18.03 9.59
N ARG A 181 -7.44 18.60 10.75
CA ARG A 181 -8.79 18.68 11.31
C ARG A 181 -9.71 19.50 10.39
N LEU A 182 -9.26 20.67 9.95
CA LEU A 182 -10.00 21.55 9.03
C LEU A 182 -10.22 20.91 7.66
N ALA A 183 -9.26 20.11 7.19
CA ALA A 183 -9.39 19.34 5.95
C ALA A 183 -10.35 18.13 6.07
N GLY A 184 -10.82 17.80 7.27
CA GLY A 184 -11.72 16.67 7.50
C GLY A 184 -11.02 15.31 7.39
N VAL A 185 -9.74 15.24 7.79
CA VAL A 185 -8.99 13.98 7.89
C VAL A 185 -9.74 13.03 8.82
N SER A 186 -10.06 11.82 8.35
CA SER A 186 -10.81 10.82 9.12
C SER A 186 -9.96 9.70 9.72
N VAL A 187 -8.65 9.69 9.43
CA VAL A 187 -7.67 8.72 9.95
C VAL A 187 -6.26 9.26 9.77
N LEU A 188 -5.38 8.98 10.73
CA LEU A 188 -3.98 9.40 10.71
C LEU A 188 -3.05 8.19 10.66
N VAL A 189 -2.00 8.26 9.84
CA VAL A 189 -0.82 7.40 9.95
C VAL A 189 0.29 8.22 10.59
N VAL A 190 0.94 7.69 11.62
CA VAL A 190 2.02 8.38 12.34
C VAL A 190 3.27 7.50 12.34
N ALA A 191 4.25 7.88 11.52
CA ALA A 191 5.53 7.21 11.42
C ALA A 191 6.50 7.75 12.47
N ALA A 192 7.09 6.86 13.28
CA ALA A 192 8.08 7.24 14.27
C ALA A 192 9.04 6.10 14.60
N GLY A 193 10.34 6.41 14.61
CA GLY A 193 11.39 5.56 15.14
C GLY A 193 11.78 5.92 16.58
N MET A 194 13.02 5.56 16.97
CA MET A 194 13.54 5.72 18.34
C MET A 194 12.61 5.04 19.36
N GLU A 195 12.09 5.80 20.33
CA GLU A 195 11.10 5.34 21.31
C GLU A 195 9.66 5.25 20.77
N GLY A 196 9.40 5.70 19.54
CA GLY A 196 8.07 5.60 18.90
C GLY A 196 6.97 6.35 19.65
N ALA A 197 7.29 7.45 20.34
CA ALA A 197 6.34 8.14 21.23
C ALA A 197 5.27 8.97 20.51
N LEU A 198 5.56 9.48 19.30
CA LEU A 198 4.68 10.41 18.60
C LEU A 198 3.25 9.88 18.36
N PRO A 199 3.03 8.62 17.91
CA PRO A 199 1.68 8.08 17.71
C PRO A 199 0.82 8.11 18.98
N SER A 200 1.40 7.81 20.14
CA SER A 200 0.69 7.86 21.43
C SER A 200 0.27 9.29 21.78
N VAL A 201 1.14 10.26 21.53
CA VAL A 201 0.83 11.68 21.74
C VAL A 201 -0.28 12.14 20.80
N VAL A 202 -0.17 11.83 19.50
CA VAL A 202 -1.18 12.20 18.49
C VAL A 202 -2.53 11.57 18.83
N ALA A 203 -2.58 10.29 19.20
CA ALA A 203 -3.82 9.61 19.58
C ALA A 203 -4.53 10.25 20.79
N GLY A 204 -3.79 10.89 21.69
CA GLY A 204 -4.37 11.65 22.80
C GLY A 204 -4.90 13.05 22.42
N LEU A 205 -4.61 13.53 21.21
CA LEU A 205 -4.92 14.90 20.76
C LEU A 205 -5.98 14.96 19.65
N VAL A 206 -6.43 13.81 19.14
CA VAL A 206 -7.36 13.73 18.01
C VAL A 206 -8.54 12.83 18.34
N ASP A 207 -9.64 13.03 17.62
CA ASP A 207 -10.89 12.27 17.72
C ASP A 207 -11.07 11.23 16.59
N VAL A 208 -10.02 11.01 15.79
CA VAL A 208 -9.98 10.05 14.68
C VAL A 208 -8.99 8.91 14.96
N PRO A 209 -9.18 7.71 14.35
CA PRO A 209 -8.24 6.61 14.53
C PRO A 209 -6.81 6.97 14.12
N VAL A 210 -5.83 6.48 14.89
CA VAL A 210 -4.41 6.62 14.62
C VAL A 210 -3.80 5.26 14.33
N ILE A 211 -3.07 5.17 13.23
CA ILE A 211 -2.27 4.01 12.85
C ILE A 211 -0.80 4.34 13.14
N GLY A 212 -0.26 3.73 14.20
CA GLY A 212 1.15 3.77 14.53
C GLY A 212 1.97 2.96 13.53
N LEU A 213 2.92 3.63 12.89
CA LEU A 213 3.84 3.06 11.92
C LEU A 213 5.26 3.11 12.52
N PRO A 214 5.68 2.07 13.26
CA PRO A 214 7.03 2.03 13.81
C PRO A 214 8.03 1.95 12.66
N THR A 215 9.04 2.81 12.67
CA THR A 215 10.14 2.76 11.70
C THR A 215 11.36 2.09 12.31
N SER A 216 12.23 1.53 11.48
CA SER A 216 13.50 0.96 11.90
C SER A 216 14.55 2.00 12.32
N THR A 217 14.22 3.29 12.18
CA THR A 217 15.05 4.40 12.68
C THR A 217 15.29 4.25 14.18
N GLY A 218 16.55 4.37 14.59
CA GLY A 218 16.98 4.29 15.98
C GLY A 218 18.14 3.33 16.19
N TYR A 219 18.89 3.55 17.25
CA TYR A 219 20.17 2.89 17.51
C TYR A 219 20.28 2.40 18.97
N GLY A 220 21.27 1.56 19.23
CA GLY A 220 21.54 1.04 20.57
C GLY A 220 20.49 0.03 21.05
N TYR A 221 20.22 0.04 22.35
CA TYR A 221 19.27 -0.88 22.96
C TYR A 221 17.84 -0.60 22.49
N GLY A 222 17.21 -1.59 21.85
CA GLY A 222 15.90 -1.42 21.23
C GLY A 222 15.94 -0.74 19.85
N GLY A 223 17.11 -0.60 19.22
CA GLY A 223 17.24 -0.13 17.83
C GLY A 223 16.56 -1.06 16.81
N GLY A 224 16.59 -0.67 15.54
CA GLY A 224 15.90 -1.41 14.46
C GLY A 224 14.37 -1.39 14.58
N GLY A 225 13.82 -0.38 15.26
CA GLY A 225 12.38 -0.20 15.46
C GLY A 225 11.77 -1.04 16.58
N HIS A 226 12.55 -1.84 17.32
CA HIS A 226 12.02 -2.68 18.40
C HIS A 226 11.44 -1.85 19.56
N ALA A 227 12.15 -0.80 20.00
CA ALA A 227 11.65 0.11 21.03
C ALA A 227 10.38 0.83 20.57
N ALA A 228 10.37 1.35 19.34
CA ALA A 228 9.21 1.99 18.75
C ALA A 228 7.99 1.06 18.68
N LEU A 229 8.16 -0.17 18.18
CA LEU A 229 7.09 -1.16 18.09
C LEU A 229 6.52 -1.52 19.47
N LEU A 230 7.39 -1.83 20.44
CA LEU A 230 6.97 -2.17 21.80
C LEU A 230 6.26 -0.99 22.47
N GLY A 231 6.80 0.22 22.34
CA GLY A 231 6.21 1.44 22.90
C GLY A 231 4.82 1.73 22.34
N MET A 232 4.64 1.61 21.01
CA MET A 232 3.35 1.79 20.38
C MET A 232 2.33 0.72 20.80
N LEU A 233 2.74 -0.55 20.89
CA LEU A 233 1.84 -1.65 21.31
C LEU A 233 1.45 -1.59 22.78
N GLN A 234 2.33 -1.09 23.65
CA GLN A 234 2.08 -0.93 25.09
C GLN A 234 1.40 0.40 25.43
N SER A 235 1.12 1.24 24.44
CA SER A 235 0.49 2.54 24.65
C SER A 235 -0.91 2.38 25.25
N CYS A 236 -1.23 3.24 26.23
CA CYS A 236 -2.57 3.34 26.78
C CYS A 236 -3.48 4.30 26.00
N ALA A 237 -2.96 4.97 24.97
CA ALA A 237 -3.74 5.88 24.15
C ALA A 237 -4.82 5.11 23.38
N LEU A 238 -6.08 5.47 23.61
CA LEU A 238 -7.21 4.85 22.92
C LEU A 238 -7.24 5.29 21.45
N GLY A 239 -7.71 4.41 20.57
CA GLY A 239 -7.78 4.69 19.13
C GLY A 239 -6.46 4.50 18.36
N LEU A 240 -5.39 4.06 19.03
CA LEU A 240 -4.13 3.68 18.39
C LEU A 240 -4.13 2.19 17.97
N THR A 241 -3.89 1.92 16.68
CA THR A 241 -3.60 0.58 16.15
C THR A 241 -2.21 0.58 15.55
N VAL A 242 -1.46 -0.53 15.63
CA VAL A 242 -0.04 -0.56 15.24
C VAL A 242 0.20 -1.57 14.14
N VAL A 243 0.94 -1.18 13.10
CA VAL A 243 1.43 -2.09 12.06
C VAL A 243 2.85 -2.57 12.36
N ASN A 244 3.36 -3.51 11.56
CA ASN A 244 4.73 -3.98 11.72
C ASN A 244 5.77 -2.89 11.34
N ILE A 245 7.01 -3.11 11.76
CA ILE A 245 8.13 -2.19 11.52
C ILE A 245 8.31 -1.95 10.01
N ASP A 246 8.44 -0.68 9.66
CA ASP A 246 8.57 -0.15 8.31
C ASP A 246 7.40 -0.49 7.37
N ASN A 247 6.28 -1.03 7.86
CA ASN A 247 5.19 -1.51 7.01
C ASN A 247 4.25 -0.38 6.57
N GLY A 248 4.80 0.60 5.85
CA GLY A 248 4.07 1.75 5.30
C GLY A 248 2.95 1.30 4.37
N VAL A 249 3.17 0.22 3.60
CA VAL A 249 2.14 -0.41 2.78
C VAL A 249 0.88 -0.74 3.56
N SER A 250 1.00 -1.46 4.68
CA SER A 250 -0.19 -1.90 5.43
C SER A 250 -0.84 -0.74 6.16
N ALA A 251 -0.05 0.22 6.64
CA ALA A 251 -0.58 1.44 7.24
C ALA A 251 -1.39 2.24 6.22
N GLY A 252 -0.83 2.48 5.02
CA GLY A 252 -1.49 3.20 3.95
C GLY A 252 -2.75 2.49 3.45
N ALA A 253 -2.70 1.17 3.24
CA ALA A 253 -3.87 0.40 2.82
C ALA A 253 -5.00 0.46 3.85
N THR A 254 -4.66 0.32 5.14
CA THR A 254 -5.65 0.37 6.23
C THR A 254 -6.26 1.77 6.37
N ALA A 255 -5.43 2.81 6.35
CA ALA A 255 -5.89 4.20 6.35
C ALA A 255 -6.80 4.48 5.15
N ALA A 256 -6.44 4.00 3.96
CA ALA A 256 -7.24 4.22 2.77
C ALA A 256 -8.63 3.56 2.86
N LEU A 257 -8.72 2.34 3.39
CA LEU A 257 -10.00 1.67 3.61
C LEU A 257 -10.88 2.45 4.58
N ILE A 258 -10.32 2.94 5.69
CA ILE A 258 -11.04 3.76 6.67
C ILE A 258 -11.53 5.05 6.02
N ALA A 259 -10.63 5.81 5.39
CA ALA A 259 -10.96 7.10 4.78
C ALA A 259 -12.02 6.99 3.69
N ARG A 260 -11.96 5.96 2.85
CA ARG A 260 -12.96 5.74 1.80
C ARG A 260 -14.31 5.34 2.36
N ALA A 261 -14.35 4.58 3.47
CA ALA A 261 -15.60 4.17 4.09
C ALA A 261 -16.37 5.36 4.69
N THR A 262 -15.65 6.36 5.22
CA THR A 262 -16.22 7.55 5.87
C THR A 262 -16.38 8.75 4.92
N GLY A 263 -15.62 8.80 3.83
CA GLY A 263 -15.53 9.95 2.94
C GLY A 263 -16.61 10.07 1.86
N GLY A 264 -16.98 11.33 1.55
CA GLY A 264 -17.64 11.73 0.31
C GLY A 264 -16.67 11.84 -0.87
N ALA A 265 -17.18 12.17 -2.07
CA ALA A 265 -16.42 12.11 -3.33
C ALA A 265 -15.48 13.30 -3.61
N GLU A 266 -15.03 14.06 -2.61
CA GLU A 266 -14.32 15.33 -2.84
C GLU A 266 -13.06 15.47 -1.98
N CYS A 267 -11.91 15.69 -2.63
CA CYS A 267 -10.73 16.27 -1.99
C CYS A 267 -10.95 17.78 -1.83
N ARG A 268 -11.04 18.28 -0.59
CA ARG A 268 -10.99 19.72 -0.34
C ARG A 268 -9.51 20.13 -0.30
N GLY A 269 -9.09 20.86 -1.33
CA GLY A 269 -7.71 21.37 -1.48
C GLY A 269 -7.43 22.57 -0.59
#